data_AF-A0A7J2VAX9-F1
#
_entry.id   AF-A0A7J2VAX9-F1
#
_cell.length_a   1.000
_cell.length_b   1.000
_cell.length_c   1.000
_cell.angle_alpha   90.00
_cell.angle_beta   90.00
_cell.angle_gamma   90.00
#
_symmetry.space_group_name_H-M   'P 1'
#
loop_
_entity.id
_entity.type
_entity.pdbx_description
1 polymer ?
#
loop_
_entity_poly.entity_id
_entity_poly.type
_entity_poly.pdbx_seq_one_letter_code
_entity_poly.pdbx_strand_id
1 'polypeptide(L)'
;MPDLLAHYASSVLVARVRVDTRIALLIGLVGLIPDIDALLRIHRWITHSLVLVALIATPLVILVYWRGRRYFGLALTILLIYTLHLLLDIFTGPTPILYPLADSIWVRIQVNGASTATGITVTPSITVATVKPDFTRRETVEGPLVTETGAIIAAVTAVILLLDYFIKAKNQ
;
A
#
# COMPACT_ATOMS: atom_id res chain seq x y z
N MET A 1 -8.25 6.88 5.58
CA MET A 1 -7.88 6.10 4.38
C MET A 1 -6.48 6.53 4.03
N PRO A 2 -5.47 5.66 3.81
CA PRO A 2 -4.26 6.06 3.15
C PRO A 2 -4.71 6.71 1.85
N ASP A 3 -4.49 8.00 1.80
CA ASP A 3 -4.63 8.75 0.56
C ASP A 3 -3.54 8.34 -0.42
N LEU A 4 -3.66 8.86 -1.63
CA LEU A 4 -2.68 8.65 -2.70
C LEU A 4 -1.24 8.95 -2.24
N LEU A 5 -1.04 10.01 -1.43
CA LEU A 5 0.28 10.40 -0.93
C LEU A 5 0.82 9.38 0.10
N ALA A 6 -0.02 8.84 0.98
CA ALA A 6 0.36 7.77 1.90
C ALA A 6 0.85 6.52 1.14
N HIS A 7 0.10 6.06 0.13
CA HIS A 7 0.49 4.93 -0.70
C HIS A 7 1.81 5.17 -1.43
N TYR A 8 1.99 6.36 -2.01
CA TYR A 8 3.24 6.74 -2.66
C TYR A 8 4.42 6.72 -1.67
N ALA A 9 4.28 7.40 -0.54
CA ALA A 9 5.34 7.52 0.45
C ALA A 9 5.76 6.16 1.04
N SER A 10 4.80 5.30 1.39
CA SER A 10 5.05 3.93 1.83
C SER A 10 5.77 3.11 0.75
N SER A 11 5.36 3.25 -0.51
CA SER A 11 5.97 2.56 -1.66
C SER A 11 7.43 2.98 -1.86
N VAL A 12 7.72 4.28 -1.74
CA VAL A 12 9.09 4.82 -1.82
C VAL A 12 9.96 4.26 -0.70
N LEU A 13 9.46 4.19 0.55
CA LEU A 13 10.20 3.62 1.67
C LEU A 13 10.58 2.15 1.41
N VAL A 14 9.64 1.35 0.92
CA VAL A 14 9.91 -0.06 0.58
C VAL A 14 10.89 -0.17 -0.57
N ALA A 15 10.73 0.63 -1.63
CA ALA A 15 11.66 0.63 -2.77
C ALA A 15 13.08 0.99 -2.31
N ARG A 16 13.20 1.96 -1.41
CA ARG A 16 14.49 2.49 -0.94
C ARG A 16 15.36 1.45 -0.25
N VAL A 17 14.78 0.38 0.31
CA VAL A 17 15.53 -0.73 0.90
C VAL A 17 16.46 -1.39 -0.12
N ARG A 18 16.10 -1.38 -1.42
CA ARG A 18 16.81 -2.12 -2.45
C ARG A 18 17.50 -1.26 -3.52
N VAL A 19 16.93 -0.10 -3.82
CA VAL A 19 17.42 0.82 -4.85
C VAL A 19 17.83 2.17 -4.27
N ASP A 20 18.58 2.95 -5.03
CA ASP A 20 18.93 4.33 -4.64
C ASP A 20 17.70 5.24 -4.62
N THR A 21 17.85 6.42 -4.03
CA THR A 21 16.74 7.35 -3.81
C THR A 21 16.05 7.77 -5.10
N ARG A 22 16.80 8.00 -6.20
CA ARG A 22 16.20 8.43 -7.47
C ARG A 22 15.30 7.35 -8.06
N ILE A 23 15.80 6.11 -8.10
CA ILE A 23 15.03 4.98 -8.59
C ILE A 23 13.87 4.65 -7.63
N ALA A 24 14.05 4.79 -6.32
CA ALA A 24 12.99 4.56 -5.33
C ALA A 24 11.80 5.50 -5.54
N LEU A 25 12.06 6.79 -5.80
CA LEU A 25 11.03 7.79 -6.10
C LEU A 25 10.24 7.46 -7.37
N LEU A 26 10.90 6.91 -8.39
CA LEU A 26 10.25 6.49 -9.64
C LEU A 26 9.45 5.20 -9.45
N ILE A 27 10.03 4.18 -8.82
CA ILE A 27 9.36 2.90 -8.56
C ILE A 27 8.18 3.11 -7.61
N GLY A 28 8.26 4.05 -6.67
CA GLY A 28 7.15 4.37 -5.77
C GLY A 28 5.82 4.66 -6.48
N LEU A 29 5.88 5.21 -7.71
CA LEU A 29 4.69 5.46 -8.53
C LEU A 29 3.96 4.18 -8.93
N VAL A 30 4.67 3.04 -9.00
CA VAL A 30 4.07 1.73 -9.28
C VAL A 30 3.08 1.33 -8.19
N GLY A 31 3.31 1.78 -6.95
CA GLY A 31 2.38 1.58 -5.85
C GLY A 31 1.03 2.26 -6.06
N LEU A 32 0.93 3.25 -6.95
CA LEU A 32 -0.31 3.97 -7.26
C LEU A 32 -1.11 3.33 -8.40
N ILE A 33 -0.58 2.28 -9.03
CA ILE A 33 -1.26 1.58 -10.14
C ILE A 33 -2.63 1.03 -9.72
N PRO A 34 -2.81 0.40 -8.54
CA PRO A 34 -4.12 -0.12 -8.14
C PRO A 34 -5.21 0.95 -8.19
N ASP A 35 -4.89 2.16 -7.71
CA ASP A 35 -5.78 3.32 -7.59
C ASP A 35 -6.11 4.01 -8.92
N ILE A 36 -5.52 3.60 -10.05
CA ILE A 36 -5.89 4.15 -11.37
C ILE A 36 -7.38 3.87 -11.67
N ASP A 37 -7.95 2.83 -11.07
CA ASP A 37 -9.38 2.52 -11.15
C ASP A 37 -10.27 3.65 -10.59
N ALA A 38 -9.81 4.39 -9.58
CA ALA A 38 -10.50 5.55 -9.02
C ALA A 38 -10.70 6.66 -10.07
N LEU A 39 -9.76 6.83 -11.00
CA LEU A 39 -9.89 7.78 -12.13
C LEU A 39 -10.99 7.35 -13.11
N LEU A 40 -11.29 6.06 -13.18
CA LEU A 40 -12.44 5.53 -13.94
C LEU A 40 -13.77 5.70 -13.20
N ARG A 41 -13.73 6.23 -11.97
CA ARG A 41 -14.83 6.31 -10.99
C ARG A 41 -15.30 4.95 -10.52
N ILE A 42 -14.39 3.98 -10.47
CA ILE A 42 -14.63 2.65 -9.89
C ILE A 42 -13.50 2.46 -8.86
N HIS A 43 -13.74 2.84 -7.62
CA HIS A 43 -12.72 2.70 -6.59
C HIS A 43 -12.72 1.27 -6.03
N ARG A 44 -11.54 0.65 -5.93
CA ARG A 44 -11.34 -0.71 -5.41
C ARG A 44 -12.01 -1.78 -6.28
N TRP A 45 -11.66 -1.76 -7.55
CA TRP A 45 -12.07 -2.70 -8.58
C TRP A 45 -11.23 -4.00 -8.56
N ILE A 46 -11.17 -4.71 -9.69
CA ILE A 46 -10.38 -5.94 -9.85
C ILE A 46 -8.87 -5.74 -9.70
N THR A 47 -8.38 -4.50 -9.83
CA THR A 47 -6.97 -4.13 -9.60
C THR A 47 -6.54 -4.36 -8.14
N HIS A 48 -7.50 -4.39 -7.22
CA HIS A 48 -7.29 -4.62 -5.81
C HIS A 48 -7.45 -6.10 -5.41
N SER A 49 -7.48 -7.03 -6.38
CA SER A 49 -7.47 -8.46 -6.12
C SER A 49 -6.06 -9.04 -6.11
N LEU A 50 -5.62 -9.53 -4.96
CA LEU A 50 -4.35 -10.24 -4.83
C LEU A 50 -4.36 -11.56 -5.62
N VAL A 51 -5.53 -12.20 -5.76
CA VAL A 51 -5.67 -13.44 -6.54
C VAL A 51 -5.35 -13.18 -8.02
N LEU A 52 -5.93 -12.12 -8.60
CA LEU A 52 -5.69 -11.76 -10.00
C LEU A 52 -4.26 -11.22 -10.20
N VAL A 53 -3.77 -10.41 -9.26
CA VAL A 53 -2.38 -9.93 -9.27
C VAL A 53 -1.42 -11.11 -9.22
N ALA A 54 -1.61 -12.08 -8.33
CA ALA A 54 -0.76 -13.26 -8.24
C ALA A 54 -0.81 -14.10 -9.52
N LEU A 55 -2.00 -14.26 -10.12
CA LEU A 55 -2.17 -15.01 -11.37
C LEU A 55 -1.33 -14.42 -12.52
N ILE A 56 -1.25 -13.08 -12.60
CA ILE A 56 -0.52 -12.37 -13.66
C ILE A 56 0.95 -12.16 -13.30
N ALA A 57 1.24 -11.71 -12.07
CA ALA A 57 2.59 -11.33 -11.66
C ALA A 57 3.50 -12.54 -11.45
N THR A 58 2.98 -13.67 -10.96
CA THR A 58 3.80 -14.88 -10.74
C THR A 58 4.51 -15.37 -12.00
N PRO A 59 3.82 -15.61 -13.14
CA PRO A 59 4.51 -16.04 -14.36
C PRO A 59 5.50 -14.99 -14.88
N LEU A 60 5.19 -13.69 -14.72
CA LEU A 60 6.11 -12.62 -15.11
C LEU A 60 7.39 -12.63 -14.27
N VAL A 61 7.26 -12.77 -12.95
CA VAL A 61 8.42 -12.87 -12.04
C VAL A 61 9.25 -14.12 -12.32
N ILE A 62 8.61 -15.26 -12.59
CA ILE A 62 9.28 -16.51 -12.99
C ILE A 62 10.05 -16.30 -14.31
N LEU A 63 9.43 -15.66 -15.30
CA LEU A 63 10.07 -15.36 -16.58
C LEU A 63 11.29 -14.45 -16.41
N VAL A 64 11.19 -13.40 -15.59
CA VAL A 64 12.31 -12.52 -15.25
C VAL A 64 13.43 -13.31 -14.58
N TYR A 65 13.08 -14.19 -13.63
CA TYR A 65 14.05 -15.06 -12.97
C TYR A 65 14.80 -15.96 -13.96
N TRP A 66 14.10 -16.57 -14.92
CA TRP A 66 14.68 -17.44 -15.94
C TRP A 66 15.51 -16.69 -16.98
N ARG A 67 15.10 -15.48 -17.38
CA ARG A 67 15.83 -14.65 -18.37
C ARG A 67 17.07 -13.97 -17.78
N GLY A 68 17.25 -14.02 -16.46
CA GLY A 68 18.45 -13.58 -15.77
C GLY A 68 18.14 -12.88 -14.46
N ARG A 69 18.92 -13.20 -13.41
CA ARG A 69 18.69 -12.70 -12.04
C ARG A 69 18.91 -11.19 -11.86
N ARG A 70 19.41 -10.47 -12.88
CA ARG A 70 19.72 -9.04 -12.81
C ARG A 70 18.53 -8.19 -12.38
N TYR A 71 17.33 -8.48 -12.91
CA TYR A 71 16.11 -7.70 -12.63
C TYR A 71 15.15 -8.39 -11.66
N PHE A 72 15.49 -9.58 -11.17
CA PHE A 72 14.63 -10.35 -10.27
C PHE A 72 14.33 -9.59 -8.98
N GLY A 73 15.33 -8.97 -8.37
CA GLY A 73 15.15 -8.16 -7.17
C GLY A 73 14.20 -6.98 -7.39
N LEU A 74 14.32 -6.31 -8.55
CA LEU A 74 13.46 -5.19 -8.92
C LEU A 74 12.01 -5.65 -9.15
N ALA A 75 11.81 -6.77 -9.84
CA ALA A 75 10.49 -7.36 -10.06
C ALA A 75 9.80 -7.73 -8.74
N LEU A 76 10.55 -8.29 -7.79
CA LEU A 76 10.04 -8.60 -6.45
C LEU A 76 9.68 -7.32 -5.66
N THR A 77 10.51 -6.27 -5.75
CA THR A 77 10.21 -4.97 -5.13
C THR A 77 8.91 -4.37 -5.67
N ILE A 78 8.70 -4.43 -6.99
CA ILE A 78 7.46 -3.96 -7.63
C ILE A 78 6.24 -4.74 -7.11
N LEU A 79 6.34 -6.08 -7.09
CA LEU A 79 5.26 -6.92 -6.57
C LEU A 79 4.96 -6.65 -5.09
N LEU A 80 6.01 -6.45 -4.28
CA LEU A 80 5.86 -6.13 -2.87
C LEU A 80 5.16 -4.79 -2.66
N ILE A 81 5.54 -3.77 -3.42
CA ILE A 81 4.92 -2.44 -3.38
C ILE A 81 3.45 -2.51 -3.74
N TYR A 82 3.11 -3.20 -4.84
CA TYR A 82 1.73 -3.40 -5.25
C TYR A 82 0.94 -4.16 -4.17
N THR A 83 1.52 -5.23 -3.62
CA THR A 83 0.87 -6.02 -2.56
C THR A 83 0.66 -5.21 -1.29
N LEU A 84 1.65 -4.38 -0.91
CA LEU A 84 1.54 -3.51 0.24
C LEU A 84 0.39 -2.53 0.10
N HIS A 85 0.18 -1.95 -1.09
CA HIS A 85 -0.99 -1.10 -1.37
C HIS A 85 -2.30 -1.81 -1.02
N LEU A 86 -2.51 -2.99 -1.60
CA LEU A 86 -3.72 -3.80 -1.36
C LEU A 86 -3.91 -4.14 0.12
N LEU A 87 -2.82 -4.44 0.83
CA LEU A 87 -2.86 -4.73 2.27
C LEU A 87 -3.23 -3.49 3.09
N LEU A 88 -2.69 -2.32 2.77
CA LEU A 88 -3.03 -1.06 3.45
C LEU A 88 -4.51 -0.70 3.25
N ASP A 89 -5.06 -0.97 2.06
CA ASP A 89 -6.46 -0.71 1.75
C ASP A 89 -7.45 -1.54 2.57
N ILE A 90 -7.10 -2.79 2.91
CA ILE A 90 -7.91 -3.64 3.80
C ILE A 90 -8.10 -2.99 5.16
N PHE A 91 -7.14 -2.21 5.66
CA PHE A 91 -7.26 -1.57 6.97
C PHE A 91 -8.11 -0.30 6.95
N THR A 92 -8.52 0.15 5.76
CA THR A 92 -9.14 1.47 5.61
C THR A 92 -10.47 1.47 4.91
N GLY A 93 -10.85 0.34 4.32
CA GLY A 93 -12.22 0.06 3.92
C GLY A 93 -12.33 -1.33 3.30
N PRO A 94 -13.55 -1.70 2.86
CA PRO A 94 -13.77 -2.93 2.13
C PRO A 94 -12.88 -2.99 0.88
N THR A 95 -12.12 -4.07 0.74
CA THR A 95 -11.19 -4.27 -0.38
C THR A 95 -11.36 -5.68 -0.93
N PRO A 96 -11.58 -5.86 -2.25
CA PRO A 96 -11.83 -7.16 -2.87
C PRO A 96 -10.55 -8.00 -3.04
N ILE A 97 -9.74 -8.12 -1.97
CA ILE A 97 -8.40 -8.74 -2.05
C ILE A 97 -8.44 -10.20 -2.52
N LEU A 98 -9.53 -10.92 -2.23
CA LEU A 98 -9.72 -12.31 -2.62
C LEU A 98 -10.60 -12.50 -3.86
N TYR A 99 -11.06 -11.43 -4.51
CA TYR A 99 -11.95 -11.55 -5.66
C TYR A 99 -11.31 -12.36 -6.81
N PRO A 100 -12.02 -13.27 -7.50
CA PRO A 100 -13.46 -13.56 -7.39
C PRO A 100 -13.81 -14.67 -6.38
N LEU A 101 -12.89 -15.07 -5.51
CA LEU A 101 -13.07 -16.22 -4.62
C LEU A 101 -13.90 -15.91 -3.37
N ALA A 102 -13.92 -14.66 -2.92
CA ALA A 102 -14.66 -14.25 -1.73
C ALA A 102 -15.07 -12.76 -1.78
N ASP A 103 -15.90 -12.38 -0.81
CA ASP A 103 -16.34 -11.01 -0.59
C ASP A 103 -15.16 -10.08 -0.21
N SER A 104 -15.38 -8.77 -0.34
CA SER A 104 -14.42 -7.75 0.08
C SER A 104 -14.20 -7.79 1.58
N ILE A 105 -12.95 -7.64 2.00
CA ILE A 105 -12.53 -7.72 3.41
C ILE A 105 -12.21 -6.31 3.92
N TRP A 106 -12.64 -6.01 5.14
CA TRP A 106 -12.24 -4.82 5.90
C TRP A 106 -11.80 -5.22 7.30
N VAL A 107 -10.55 -4.94 7.64
CA VAL A 107 -10.00 -5.19 8.97
C VAL A 107 -9.93 -3.87 9.75
N ARG A 108 -10.49 -3.86 10.96
CA ARG A 108 -10.41 -2.75 11.89
C ARG A 108 -9.66 -3.19 13.13
N ILE A 109 -8.62 -2.46 13.49
CA ILE A 109 -7.86 -2.66 14.73
C ILE A 109 -8.10 -1.42 15.59
N GLN A 110 -8.51 -1.62 16.83
CA GLN A 110 -8.73 -0.54 17.80
C GLN A 110 -8.06 -0.89 19.12
N VAL A 111 -7.58 0.12 19.83
CA VAL A 111 -7.07 -0.01 21.20
C VAL A 111 -7.74 1.07 22.03
N ASN A 112 -8.69 0.68 22.86
CA ASN A 112 -9.40 1.60 23.73
C ASN A 112 -8.71 1.63 25.10
N GLY A 113 -8.46 2.82 25.62
CA GLY A 113 -7.83 3.02 26.92
C GLY A 113 -8.74 3.82 27.85
N ALA A 114 -8.79 3.45 29.12
CA ALA A 114 -9.41 4.26 30.17
C ALA A 114 -8.42 4.44 31.31
N SER A 115 -8.18 5.69 31.69
CA SER A 115 -7.43 6.02 32.90
C SER A 115 -8.42 6.43 33.98
N THR A 116 -8.37 5.76 35.12
CA THR A 116 -9.25 5.98 36.27
C THR A 116 -8.40 6.18 37.52
N ALA A 117 -9.00 6.69 38.59
CA ALA A 117 -8.31 6.82 39.88
C ALA A 117 -7.76 5.49 40.43
N THR A 118 -8.32 4.36 39.98
CA THR A 118 -7.96 3.02 40.42
C THR A 118 -6.99 2.30 39.47
N GLY A 119 -6.64 2.90 38.34
CA GLY A 119 -5.68 2.31 37.39
C GLY A 119 -5.99 2.60 35.92
N ILE A 120 -5.20 1.96 35.06
CA ILE A 120 -5.26 2.08 33.60
C ILE A 120 -5.80 0.78 33.02
N THR A 121 -6.84 0.85 32.20
CA THR A 121 -7.38 -0.26 31.42
C THR A 121 -7.06 -0.05 29.94
N VAL A 122 -6.54 -1.09 29.28
CA VAL A 122 -6.28 -1.10 27.84
C VAL A 122 -7.00 -2.30 27.23
N THR A 123 -7.89 -2.06 26.28
CA THR A 123 -8.74 -3.07 25.64
C THR A 123 -8.50 -3.05 24.13
N PRO A 124 -7.65 -3.96 23.60
CA PRO A 124 -7.49 -4.13 22.16
C PRO A 124 -8.68 -4.86 21.55
N SER A 125 -9.08 -4.48 20.34
CA SER A 125 -10.08 -5.20 19.55
C SER A 125 -9.66 -5.28 18.08
N ILE A 126 -9.97 -6.42 17.46
CA ILE A 126 -9.80 -6.65 16.02
C ILE A 126 -11.16 -7.11 15.49
N THR A 127 -11.65 -6.43 14.46
CA THR A 127 -12.91 -6.76 13.79
C THR A 127 -12.65 -6.95 12.31
N VAL A 128 -13.18 -8.04 11.76
CA VAL A 128 -13.14 -8.31 10.31
C VAL A 128 -14.57 -8.26 9.80
N ALA A 129 -14.84 -7.37 8.86
CA ALA A 129 -16.12 -7.26 8.16
C ALA A 129 -15.97 -7.72 6.71
N THR A 130 -17.00 -8.38 6.20
CA THR A 130 -17.10 -8.77 4.78
C THR A 130 -18.25 -8.07 4.11
N VAL A 131 -18.03 -7.59 2.89
CA VAL A 131 -19.04 -6.88 2.08
C VAL A 131 -18.97 -7.38 0.64
N LYS A 132 -20.11 -7.61 0.00
CA LYS A 132 -20.12 -7.97 -1.42
C LYS A 132 -19.38 -6.90 -2.24
N PRO A 133 -18.47 -7.29 -3.16
CA PRO A 133 -17.80 -6.34 -4.02
C PRO A 133 -18.80 -5.54 -4.86
N ASP A 134 -18.66 -4.22 -4.86
CA ASP A 134 -19.47 -3.30 -5.66
C ASP A 134 -18.56 -2.59 -6.65
N PHE A 135 -18.71 -2.92 -7.92
CA PHE A 135 -17.95 -2.34 -9.03
C PHE A 135 -18.78 -1.35 -9.85
N THR A 136 -19.86 -0.83 -9.28
CA THR A 136 -20.66 0.21 -9.93
C THR A 136 -19.86 1.50 -10.03
N ARG A 137 -20.09 2.24 -11.12
CA ARG A 137 -19.44 3.51 -11.35
C ARG A 137 -20.05 4.58 -10.43
N ARG A 138 -19.18 5.31 -9.73
CA ARG A 138 -19.55 6.40 -8.83
C ARG A 138 -19.78 7.71 -9.60
N GLU A 139 -20.57 8.62 -9.03
CA GLU A 139 -20.84 9.92 -9.63
C GLU A 139 -19.59 10.81 -9.63
N THR A 140 -18.81 10.74 -8.56
CA THR A 140 -17.56 11.47 -8.34
C THR A 140 -16.36 10.54 -8.29
N VAL A 141 -15.16 11.09 -8.47
CA VAL A 141 -13.91 10.38 -8.14
C VAL A 141 -13.84 10.25 -6.62
N GLU A 142 -13.67 9.01 -6.13
CA GLU A 142 -13.56 8.72 -4.71
C GLU A 142 -12.10 8.70 -4.25
N GLY A 143 -11.88 8.96 -2.96
CA GLY A 143 -10.56 8.88 -2.31
C GLY A 143 -9.89 10.25 -2.13
N PRO A 144 -9.38 10.56 -0.93
CA PRO A 144 -8.59 11.78 -0.71
C PRO A 144 -7.23 11.68 -1.40
N LEU A 145 -6.77 12.78 -2.01
CA LEU A 145 -5.39 12.86 -2.53
C LEU A 145 -4.36 12.99 -1.42
N VAL A 146 -4.72 13.68 -0.33
CA VAL A 146 -3.90 13.90 0.86
C VAL A 146 -4.81 13.91 2.08
N THR A 147 -4.43 13.15 3.12
CA THR A 147 -4.98 13.26 4.47
C THR A 147 -3.87 13.67 5.43
N GLU A 148 -4.23 14.00 6.66
CA GLU A 148 -3.27 14.26 7.73
C GLU A 148 -2.30 13.08 7.93
N THR A 149 -2.80 11.85 7.91
CA THR A 149 -1.96 10.65 8.05
C THR A 149 -0.99 10.51 6.88
N GLY A 150 -1.45 10.71 5.63
CA GLY A 150 -0.56 10.67 4.47
C GLY A 150 0.47 11.78 4.45
N ALA A 151 0.09 12.99 4.86
CA ALA A 151 1.03 14.11 5.01
C ALA A 151 2.13 13.81 6.04
N ILE A 152 1.76 13.22 7.20
CA ILE A 152 2.73 12.79 8.22
C ILE A 152 3.67 11.73 7.67
N ILE A 153 3.15 10.68 7.01
CA ILE A 153 3.97 9.60 6.44
C ILE A 153 4.92 10.16 5.37
N ALA A 154 4.46 11.08 4.52
CA ALA A 154 5.28 11.73 3.51
C ALA A 154 6.39 12.59 4.13
N ALA A 155 6.08 13.37 5.17
CA ALA A 155 7.08 14.16 5.88
C ALA A 155 8.15 13.29 6.52
N VAL A 156 7.75 12.21 7.22
CA VAL A 156 8.68 11.23 7.81
C VAL A 156 9.54 10.58 6.72
N THR A 157 8.92 10.19 5.59
CA THR A 157 9.64 9.62 4.44
C THR A 157 10.68 10.58 3.89
N ALA A 158 10.33 11.85 3.71
CA ALA A 158 11.26 12.87 3.24
C ALA A 158 12.45 13.05 4.20
N VAL A 159 12.20 13.09 5.51
CA VAL A 159 13.26 13.17 6.53
C VAL A 159 14.20 11.95 6.45
N ILE A 160 13.66 10.73 6.34
CA ILE A 160 14.47 9.51 6.21
C ILE A 160 15.36 9.57 4.96
N LEU A 161 14.80 9.97 3.82
CA LEU A 161 15.55 10.05 2.56
C LEU A 161 16.65 11.13 2.61
N LEU A 162 16.39 12.27 3.26
CA LEU A 162 17.37 13.33 3.44
C LEU A 162 18.51 12.89 4.36
N LEU A 163 18.20 12.25 5.49
CA LEU A 163 19.21 11.73 6.42
C LEU A 163 20.12 10.72 5.72
N ASP A 164 19.55 9.78 4.98
CA ASP A 164 20.32 8.78 4.23
C ASP A 164 21.20 9.42 3.15
N TYR A 165 20.71 10.48 2.48
CA TYR A 165 21.53 11.25 1.53
C TYR A 165 22.75 11.89 2.20
N PHE A 166 22.56 12.60 3.32
CA PHE A 166 23.66 13.27 4.02
C PHE A 166 24.65 12.30 4.65
N ILE A 167 24.18 11.18 5.20
CA ILE A 167 25.06 10.14 5.77
C ILE A 167 25.93 9.53 4.67
N LYS A 168 25.37 9.23 3.49
CA LYS A 168 26.14 8.70 2.37
C LYS A 168 27.13 9.71 1.80
N ALA A 169 26.74 10.97 1.69
CA ALA A 169 27.62 12.04 1.21
C ALA A 169 28.84 12.26 2.11
N LYS A 170 28.73 11.97 3.41
CA LYS A 170 29.84 12.09 4.38
C LYS A 170 30.83 10.92 4.32
N ASN A 171 30.39 9.76 3.80
CA ASN A 171 31.18 8.52 3.76
C ASN A 171 31.84 8.27 2.38
N GLN A 172 31.77 9.25 1.47
CA GLN A 172 32.45 9.27 0.18
C GLN A 172 33.56 10.33 0.20
#